data_AF-A0A088CQW0-F1
#
_entry.id   AF-A0A088CQW0-F1
#
_cell.length_a   1.000
_cell.length_b   1.000
_cell.length_c   1.000
_cell.angle_alpha   90.00
_cell.angle_beta   90.00
_cell.angle_gamma   90.00
#
_symmetry.space_group_name_H-M   'P 1'
#
loop_
_entity.id
_entity.type
_entity.pdbx_description
1 polymer ?
#
loop_
_entity_poly.entity_id
_entity_poly.type
_entity_poly.pdbx_seq_one_letter_code
_entity_poly.pdbx_strand_id
1 'polypeptide(L)'
;MPCLTKSRVRAGKLNQDFFFTTRSISSFTELHSMFYVNKVKVIPQDIYNLLTPVALAHIVMGDGSAERHGLLLCTDSFTVPDPAFPAVPARGKAGTAGKGN
;
A
#
# COMPACT_ATOMS: atom_id res chain seq x y z
N MET A 1 2.66 12.03 15.71
CA MET A 1 1.60 12.96 16.18
C MET A 1 0.46 12.89 15.19
N PRO A 2 -0.79 12.67 15.61
CA PRO A 2 -1.93 12.77 14.71
C PRO A 2 -2.16 14.24 14.33
N CYS A 3 -2.36 14.52 13.05
CA CYS A 3 -2.78 15.84 12.59
C CYS A 3 -3.82 15.72 11.48
N LEU A 4 -4.79 16.63 11.48
CA LEU A 4 -5.73 16.78 10.38
C LEU A 4 -5.05 17.62 9.30
N THR A 5 -4.87 17.03 8.13
CA THR A 5 -4.29 17.72 6.97
C THR A 5 -5.40 18.03 5.97
N LYS A 6 -5.50 19.29 5.54
CA LYS A 6 -6.34 19.66 4.40
C LYS A 6 -5.57 19.29 3.14
N SER A 7 -6.07 18.35 2.35
CA SER A 7 -5.43 17.94 1.11
C SER A 7 -5.96 18.72 -0.09
N ARG A 8 -5.44 18.39 -1.27
CA ARG A 8 -5.67 19.13 -2.51
C ARG A 8 -7.16 19.08 -2.92
N VAL A 9 -7.69 20.22 -3.34
CA VAL A 9 -9.00 20.29 -3.99
C VAL A 9 -8.93 19.58 -5.34
N ARG A 10 -9.74 18.54 -5.53
CA ARG A 10 -9.85 17.80 -6.79
C ARG A 10 -11.29 17.84 -7.28
N ALA A 11 -11.49 18.18 -8.56
CA ALA A 11 -12.81 18.34 -9.18
C ALA A 11 -13.78 19.23 -8.34
N GLY A 12 -13.26 20.33 -7.79
CA GLY A 12 -14.05 21.27 -6.97
C GLY A 12 -14.37 20.79 -5.54
N LYS A 13 -13.95 19.59 -5.14
CA LYS A 13 -14.17 19.04 -3.79
C LYS A 13 -12.90 19.16 -2.95
N LEU A 14 -13.05 19.70 -1.73
CA LEU A 14 -11.99 19.73 -0.73
C LEU A 14 -11.89 18.36 -0.06
N ASN A 15 -10.68 17.78 -0.08
CA ASN A 15 -10.39 16.53 0.61
C ASN A 15 -9.75 16.84 1.97
N GLN A 16 -10.11 16.06 2.99
CA GLN A 16 -9.56 16.16 4.34
C GLN A 16 -9.00 14.80 4.71
N ASP A 17 -7.73 14.76 5.08
CA ASP A 17 -7.02 13.53 5.38
C ASP A 17 -6.53 13.55 6.83
N PHE A 18 -6.64 12.42 7.51
CA PHE A 18 -6.09 12.23 8.85
C PHE A 18 -4.71 11.57 8.73
N PHE A 19 -3.68 12.24 9.22
CA PHE A 19 -2.30 11.77 9.10
C PHE A 19 -1.74 11.43 10.48
N PHE A 20 -1.09 10.27 10.58
CA PHE A 20 -0.43 9.82 11.80
C PHE A 20 0.94 9.23 11.46
N THR A 21 1.96 9.62 12.25
CA THR A 21 3.31 9.06 12.15
C THR A 21 3.78 8.57 13.50
N THR A 22 4.49 7.45 13.45
CA THR A 22 5.28 6.91 14.56
C THR A 22 6.69 7.52 14.52
N ARG A 23 7.36 7.57 15.68
CA ARG A 23 8.79 7.89 15.74
C ARG A 23 9.60 6.72 15.19
N SER A 24 10.79 7.01 14.66
CA SER A 24 11.76 5.98 14.28
C SER A 24 12.21 5.23 15.53
N ILE A 25 12.01 3.92 15.56
CA ILE A 25 12.42 3.01 16.63
C ILE A 25 13.07 1.77 16.01
N SER A 26 14.09 1.23 16.68
CA SER A 26 14.88 0.08 16.20
C SER A 26 14.04 -1.17 15.97
N SER A 27 12.97 -1.39 16.75
CA SER A 27 12.08 -2.55 16.58
C SER A 27 11.38 -2.59 15.22
N PHE A 28 11.18 -1.44 14.56
CA PHE A 28 10.62 -1.41 13.20
C PHE A 28 11.69 -1.57 12.12
N THR A 29 12.98 -1.51 12.46
CA THR A 29 14.07 -1.68 11.49
C THR A 29 14.11 -3.09 10.93
N GLU A 30 13.87 -4.12 11.76
CA GLU A 30 13.80 -5.51 11.32
C GLU A 30 12.68 -5.70 10.29
N LEU A 31 11.46 -5.26 10.62
CA LEU A 31 10.33 -5.28 9.70
C LEU A 31 10.60 -4.47 8.42
N HIS A 32 11.17 -3.27 8.54
CA HIS A 32 11.53 -2.46 7.39
C HIS A 32 12.52 -3.18 6.48
N SER A 33 13.53 -3.85 7.03
CA SER A 33 14.54 -4.58 6.25
C SER A 33 13.96 -5.74 5.44
N MET A 34 12.90 -6.39 5.93
CA MET A 34 12.23 -7.50 5.23
C MET A 34 11.38 -7.02 4.06
N PHE A 35 10.70 -5.88 4.22
CA PHE A 35 9.76 -5.37 3.21
C PHE A 35 10.36 -4.32 2.26
N TYR A 36 11.55 -3.76 2.55
CA TYR A 36 12.18 -2.73 1.71
C TYR A 36 13.59 -3.15 1.30
N VAL A 37 13.72 -3.61 0.05
CA VAL A 37 15.00 -3.92 -0.59
C VAL A 37 15.33 -2.81 -1.58
N ASN A 38 16.50 -2.20 -1.49
CA ASN A 38 16.92 -1.07 -2.36
C ASN A 38 15.91 0.10 -2.40
N LYS A 39 15.26 0.41 -1.26
CA LYS A 39 14.18 1.42 -1.13
C LYS A 39 12.91 1.11 -1.92
N VAL A 40 12.78 -0.10 -2.46
CA VAL A 40 11.57 -0.59 -3.13
C VAL A 40 10.83 -1.52 -2.18
N LYS A 41 9.51 -1.31 -2.06
CA LYS A 41 8.65 -2.17 -1.25
C LYS A 41 8.46 -3.53 -1.96
N VAL A 42 8.82 -4.62 -1.30
CA VAL A 42 8.78 -6.00 -1.83
C VAL A 42 8.05 -6.90 -0.84
N ILE A 43 7.40 -7.95 -1.34
CA ILE A 43 6.79 -9.01 -0.53
C ILE A 43 7.87 -10.05 -0.21
N PRO A 44 8.22 -10.30 1.06
CA PRO A 44 9.21 -11.31 1.43
C PRO A 44 8.66 -12.73 1.16
N GLN A 45 9.55 -13.67 0.85
CA GLN A 45 9.17 -15.07 0.61
C GLN A 45 8.56 -15.73 1.87
N ASP A 46 9.00 -15.30 3.05
CA ASP A 46 8.52 -15.81 4.34
C ASP A 46 7.22 -15.15 4.83
N ILE A 47 6.49 -14.44 3.95
CA ILE A 47 5.25 -13.74 4.35
C ILE A 47 4.20 -14.68 4.96
N TYR A 48 4.21 -15.96 4.60
CA TYR A 48 3.30 -16.96 5.16
C TYR A 48 3.43 -17.09 6.69
N ASN A 49 4.64 -16.93 7.24
CA ASN A 49 4.87 -16.96 8.68
C ASN A 49 4.42 -15.67 9.38
N LEU A 50 4.39 -14.56 8.64
CA LEU A 50 3.98 -13.24 9.13
C LEU A 50 2.46 -13.02 9.02
N LEU A 51 1.79 -13.75 8.11
CA LEU A 51 0.37 -13.60 7.82
C LEU A 51 -0.51 -14.32 8.86
N THR A 52 -0.46 -13.84 10.10
CA THR A 52 -1.42 -14.21 11.14
C THR A 52 -2.83 -13.72 10.76
N PRO A 53 -3.91 -14.30 11.33
CA PRO A 53 -5.27 -13.79 11.10
C PRO A 53 -5.42 -12.30 11.44
N VAL A 54 -4.66 -11.81 12.42
CA VAL A 54 -4.59 -10.39 12.79
C VAL A 54 -3.93 -9.56 11.69
N ALA A 55 -2.81 -10.03 11.13
CA ALA A 55 -2.15 -9.37 10.00
C ALA A 55 -3.06 -9.33 8.77
N LEU A 56 -3.77 -10.43 8.48
CA LEU A 56 -4.75 -10.48 7.40
C LEU A 56 -5.87 -9.46 7.61
N ALA A 57 -6.43 -9.36 8.83
CA ALA A 57 -7.46 -8.37 9.12
C ALA A 57 -6.99 -6.93 8.86
N HIS A 58 -5.75 -6.59 9.20
CA HIS A 58 -5.18 -5.26 8.90
C HIS A 58 -5.05 -5.01 7.40
N ILE A 59 -4.69 -6.03 6.61
CA ILE A 59 -4.66 -5.93 5.14
C ILE A 59 -6.06 -5.70 4.58
N VAL A 60 -7.06 -6.44 5.08
CA VAL A 60 -8.46 -6.26 4.65
C VAL A 60 -8.99 -4.88 5.00
N MET A 61 -8.66 -4.33 6.18
CA MET A 61 -9.08 -2.98 6.56
C MET A 61 -8.39 -1.87 5.76
N GLY A 62 -7.14 -2.08 5.33
CA GLY A 62 -6.37 -1.09 4.60
C GLY A 62 -6.64 -1.11 3.09
N ASP A 63 -6.55 -2.29 2.48
CA ASP A 63 -6.54 -2.50 1.03
C ASP A 63 -7.70 -3.40 0.55
N GLY A 64 -8.61 -3.80 1.42
CA GLY A 64 -9.78 -4.62 1.07
C GLY A 64 -10.92 -3.80 0.48
N SER A 65 -11.58 -4.36 -0.53
CA SER A 65 -12.79 -3.84 -1.15
C SER A 65 -13.86 -4.92 -1.19
N ALA A 66 -15.09 -4.54 -0.88
CA ALA A 66 -16.24 -5.45 -0.98
C ALA A 66 -16.71 -5.52 -2.44
N GLU A 67 -16.78 -6.74 -2.97
CA GLU A 67 -17.37 -7.03 -4.28
C GLU A 67 -18.68 -7.79 -4.10
N ARG A 68 -19.51 -7.84 -5.16
CA ARG A 68 -20.86 -8.45 -5.10
C ARG A 68 -20.90 -9.85 -4.46
N HIS A 69 -19.84 -10.64 -4.62
CA HIS A 69 -19.76 -12.01 -4.13
C HIS A 69 -18.43 -12.33 -3.43
N GLY A 70 -17.74 -11.34 -2.86
CA GLY A 70 -16.50 -11.64 -2.17
C GLY A 70 -15.70 -10.44 -1.70
N LEU A 71 -14.45 -10.72 -1.36
CA LEU A 71 -13.47 -9.75 -0.92
C LEU A 71 -12.39 -9.61 -2.00
N LEU A 72 -12.20 -8.40 -2.49
CA LEU A 72 -11.11 -8.05 -3.38
C LEU A 72 -9.99 -7.41 -2.56
N LEU A 73 -8.75 -7.85 -2.78
CA LEU A 73 -7.55 -7.21 -2.22
C LEU A 73 -6.87 -6.40 -3.32
N CYS A 74 -6.75 -5.09 -3.14
CA CYS A 74 -6.21 -4.18 -4.14
C CYS A 74 -4.67 -4.15 -4.15
N THR A 75 -4.02 -5.29 -4.43
CA THR A 75 -2.55 -5.47 -4.40
C THR A 75 -1.83 -5.14 -5.71
N ASP A 76 -2.46 -4.33 -6.59
CA ASP A 76 -1.94 -3.98 -7.93
C ASP A 76 -0.60 -3.22 -7.90
N SER A 77 -0.16 -2.77 -6.72
CA SER A 77 1.12 -2.09 -6.52
C SER A 77 2.30 -3.06 -6.46
N PHE A 78 2.06 -4.37 -6.43
CA PHE A 78 3.09 -5.39 -6.44
C PHE A 78 3.08 -6.12 -7.78
N THR A 79 4.27 -6.34 -8.33
CA THR A 79 4.42 -7.21 -9.50
C THR A 79 4.43 -8.66 -9.05
N VAL A 80 3.75 -9.51 -9.80
CA VAL A 80 3.90 -10.96 -9.62
C VAL A 80 5.35 -11.29 -10.00
N PRO A 81 6.16 -11.86 -9.10
CA PRO A 81 7.48 -12.32 -9.47
C PRO A 81 7.31 -13.44 -10.51
N ASP A 82 7.60 -13.12 -11.76
CA ASP A 82 7.80 -14.11 -12.81
C ASP A 82 9.09 -14.87 -12.47
N PRO A 83 9.09 -16.22 -12.39
CA PRO A 83 10.32 -16.98 -12.16
C PRO A 83 11.44 -16.68 -13.20
N ALA A 84 11.12 -16.05 -14.33
CA ALA A 84 12.09 -15.64 -15.35
C ALA A 84 12.57 -14.17 -15.27
N PHE A 85 12.03 -13.33 -14.38
CA PHE A 85 12.38 -11.90 -14.33
C PHE A 85 12.42 -11.31 -12.91
N PRO A 86 13.54 -10.72 -12.46
CA PRO A 86 13.63 -10.12 -11.13
C PRO A 86 12.64 -8.94 -11.00
N ALA A 87 11.99 -8.86 -9.83
CA ALA A 87 10.92 -7.93 -9.49
C ALA A 87 11.17 -6.49 -9.98
N VAL A 88 10.44 -6.09 -11.02
CA VAL A 88 10.39 -4.71 -11.50
C VAL A 88 9.35 -3.95 -10.65
N PRO A 89 9.63 -2.71 -10.21
CA PRO A 89 8.64 -1.90 -9.49
C PRO A 89 7.38 -1.70 -10.34
N ALA A 90 6.21 -1.91 -9.74
CA ALA A 90 4.93 -1.75 -10.42
C ALA A 90 4.79 -0.33 -11.00
N ARG A 91 4.41 -0.29 -12.27
CA ARG A 91 4.19 0.88 -13.12
C ARG A 91 3.57 2.04 -12.35
N GLY A 92 4.21 3.21 -12.39
CA GLY A 92 3.69 4.44 -11.79
C GLY A 92 2.25 4.72 -12.21
N LYS A 93 1.39 5.06 -11.25
CA LYS A 93 0.01 5.48 -11.52
C LYS A 93 0.04 6.67 -12.47
N ALA A 94 -0.26 6.42 -13.74
CA ALA A 94 -0.49 7.46 -14.73
C ALA A 94 -1.64 8.33 -14.21
N GLY A 95 -1.37 9.61 -13.96
CA GLY A 95 -2.42 10.59 -13.81
C GLY A 95 -3.23 10.60 -15.10
N THR A 96 -4.50 10.23 -15.03
CA THR A 96 -5.42 10.38 -16.14
C THR A 96 -5.60 11.86 -16.40
N ALA A 97 -4.97 12.32 -17.48
CA ALA A 97 -5.19 13.60 -18.12
C ALA A 97 -6.67 13.76 -18.48
N GLY A 98 -7.15 14.99 -18.40
CA GLY A 98 -8.56 15.35 -18.57
C GLY A 98 -9.17 14.94 -19.90
N LYS A 99 -10.50 14.84 -19.89
CA LYS A 99 -11.32 14.92 -21.07
C LYS A 99 -12.29 16.08 -20.84
N GLY A 100 -12.04 17.17 -21.54
CA GLY A 100 -13.00 18.26 -21.65
C GLY A 100 -14.22 17.80 -22.43
N ASN A 101 -15.38 18.24 -21.97
CA ASN A 101 -16.43 18.87 -22.76
C ASN A 101 -17.30 19.68 -21.80
#